data_AF-A0A1I9YQB8-F1
#
_entry.id   AF-A0A1I9YQB8-F1
#
_cell.length_a   1.000
_cell.length_b   1.000
_cell.length_c   1.000
_cell.angle_alpha   90.00
_cell.angle_beta   90.00
_cell.angle_gamma   90.00
#
_symmetry.space_group_name_H-M   'P 1'
#
loop_
_entity.id
_entity.type
_entity.pdbx_description
1 polymer ?
#
loop_
_entity_poly.entity_id
_entity_poly.type
_entity_poly.pdbx_seq_one_letter_code
_entity_poly.pdbx_strand_id
1 'polypeptide(L)'
;MKNIGRAFSSVVLTCSCLFAIAAHAQTLATGDSRTVTQPGYPTVCTTLTAQFTSSQRASPPTTDDTSRLQAALNSCAGTGGSVVLATSGSNNAFYTDSLTISGAGIVVNSGVTLYGNNSYSSNANLLSFSGTNASLMGPGTVDGRGDIITGTPRLVQASNTTNFIVYNVTLSQAAHPNLYVEGGSGFTAWNVSIRTPATRKNADGIDIDSLTNATVTNSDIEAGDDGVAVKTNSGNISNVTVSNTKLHGTHGLSVGSIAQNTVSNILFNNNYVYGNDLNGTASTDANAINVKADPCSLTVQQVSYVNTCITNAKHLIVMDTNYSSCSSGGSPTLSNIIVNGAYSTASVSGAYTKIDGRSSSYPVTAYLANVSLDATAQSGDQYASVGLYNSNVTPSGTGVTTSSFTLSGSVPSCSF
;
A
#
# COMPACT_ATOMS: atom_id res chain seq x y z
N MET A 1 59.00 38.39 56.90
CA MET A 1 58.52 39.20 55.76
C MET A 1 59.03 38.59 54.46
N LYS A 2 58.15 38.51 53.46
CA LYS A 2 58.36 38.16 52.04
C LYS A 2 58.37 36.67 51.64
N ASN A 3 57.14 36.20 51.35
CA ASN A 3 56.80 35.30 50.24
C ASN A 3 57.41 35.77 48.90
N ILE A 4 57.75 34.81 48.03
CA ILE A 4 57.63 34.75 46.55
C ILE A 4 58.08 33.30 46.23
N GLY A 5 57.29 32.35 45.73
CA GLY A 5 56.34 32.39 44.63
C GLY A 5 56.91 31.58 43.45
N ARG A 6 56.86 30.24 43.52
CA ARG A 6 57.26 29.34 42.41
C ARG A 6 56.10 29.26 41.40
N ALA A 7 56.31 29.75 40.19
CA ALA A 7 55.37 29.60 39.08
C ALA A 7 55.51 28.19 38.47
N PHE A 8 54.44 27.40 38.54
CA PHE A 8 54.25 26.23 37.67
C PHE A 8 53.46 26.68 36.45
N SER A 9 54.05 26.53 35.26
CA SER A 9 53.37 26.75 33.99
C SER A 9 52.61 25.47 33.63
N SER A 10 51.29 25.48 33.80
CA SER A 10 50.41 24.39 33.36
C SER A 10 50.09 24.60 31.88
N VAL A 11 50.71 23.78 31.01
CA VAL A 11 50.31 23.65 29.61
C VAL A 11 48.98 22.92 29.57
N VAL A 12 47.89 23.64 29.31
CA VAL A 12 46.58 23.06 29.03
C VAL A 12 46.60 22.55 27.60
N LEU A 13 46.76 21.24 27.43
CA LEU A 13 46.59 20.58 26.14
C LEU A 13 45.09 20.48 25.86
N THR A 14 44.54 21.40 25.07
CA THR A 14 43.19 21.30 24.54
C THR A 14 43.11 20.16 23.54
N CYS A 15 42.68 18.99 24.00
CA CYS A 15 42.36 17.86 23.14
C CYS A 15 41.07 18.19 22.38
N SER A 16 41.20 18.70 21.15
CA SER A 16 40.09 18.83 20.22
C SER A 16 39.63 17.44 19.80
N CYS A 17 38.63 16.91 20.50
CA CYS A 17 37.91 15.71 20.05
C CYS A 17 37.20 16.05 18.73
N LEU A 18 37.84 15.73 17.60
CA LEU A 18 37.13 15.59 16.33
C LEU A 18 36.15 14.43 16.49
N PHE A 19 34.87 14.75 16.73
CA PHE A 19 33.79 13.81 16.50
C PHE A 19 33.76 13.54 14.99
N ALA A 20 34.38 12.45 14.58
CA ALA A 20 34.15 11.89 13.26
C ALA A 20 32.66 11.47 13.22
N ILE A 21 31.83 12.32 12.64
CA ILE A 21 30.44 12.00 12.33
C ILE A 21 30.54 10.86 11.31
N ALA A 22 30.32 9.63 11.75
CA ALA A 22 30.24 8.50 10.83
C ALA A 22 29.10 8.79 9.84
N ALA A 23 29.47 9.10 8.60
CA ALA A 23 28.54 9.21 7.49
C ALA A 23 27.94 7.82 7.28
N HIS A 24 26.79 7.56 7.89
CA HIS A 24 26.05 6.33 7.67
C HIS A 24 25.51 6.38 6.24
N ALA A 25 26.01 5.49 5.39
CA ALA A 25 25.45 5.29 4.06
C ALA A 25 23.97 4.93 4.21
N GLN A 26 23.10 5.68 3.53
CA GLN A 26 21.66 5.43 3.58
C GLN A 26 21.36 4.11 2.86
N THR A 27 20.70 3.18 3.55
CA THR A 27 20.32 1.89 3.00
C THR A 27 18.85 1.90 2.61
N LEU A 28 18.60 1.51 1.35
CA LEU A 28 17.25 1.28 0.87
C LEU A 28 16.59 0.14 1.64
N ALA A 29 15.27 0.21 1.79
CA ALA A 29 14.48 -0.92 2.24
C ALA A 29 14.69 -2.11 1.30
N THR A 30 14.77 -3.30 1.90
CA THR A 30 14.89 -4.57 1.17
C THR A 30 13.53 -5.17 0.85
N GLY A 31 12.48 -4.78 1.58
CA GLY A 31 11.12 -5.25 1.40
C GLY A 31 10.91 -6.67 1.93
N ASP A 32 10.00 -7.42 1.30
CA ASP A 32 9.70 -8.82 1.61
C ASP A 32 10.96 -9.68 1.66
N SER A 33 11.17 -10.38 2.78
CA SER A 33 12.35 -11.23 2.97
C SER A 33 12.25 -12.59 2.27
N ARG A 34 11.07 -12.95 1.76
CA ARG A 34 10.84 -14.21 1.05
C ARG A 34 11.36 -14.12 -0.38
N THR A 35 11.76 -15.26 -0.94
CA THR A 35 11.90 -15.40 -2.39
C THR A 35 10.52 -15.63 -3.00
N VAL A 36 9.91 -14.56 -3.53
CA VAL A 36 8.58 -14.64 -4.16
C VAL A 36 8.74 -14.89 -5.66
N THR A 37 8.11 -15.96 -6.15
CA THR A 37 8.03 -16.30 -7.58
C THR A 37 6.58 -16.29 -8.03
N GLN A 38 6.36 -16.33 -9.35
CA GLN A 38 5.02 -16.37 -9.90
C GLN A 38 4.22 -17.55 -9.30
N PRO A 39 3.05 -17.32 -8.70
CA PRO A 39 2.27 -18.38 -8.07
C PRO A 39 1.81 -19.45 -9.07
N GLY A 40 1.82 -20.70 -8.62
CA GLY A 40 1.11 -21.80 -9.27
C GLY A 40 -0.30 -21.98 -8.69
N TYR A 41 -1.20 -22.54 -9.48
CA TYR A 41 -2.54 -22.90 -9.00
C TYR A 41 -2.47 -24.11 -8.05
N PRO A 42 -3.21 -24.10 -6.92
CA PRO A 42 -3.25 -25.23 -5.99
C PRO A 42 -4.01 -26.42 -6.58
N THR A 43 -3.98 -27.55 -5.88
CA THR A 43 -4.81 -28.72 -6.21
C THR A 43 -6.29 -28.37 -6.18
N VAL A 44 -7.10 -29.09 -6.96
CA VAL A 44 -8.56 -28.88 -7.01
C VAL A 44 -9.24 -29.82 -6.02
N CYS A 45 -9.95 -29.27 -5.05
CA CYS A 45 -10.83 -30.01 -4.15
C CYS A 45 -12.11 -30.43 -4.88
N THR A 46 -12.74 -29.48 -5.57
CA THR A 46 -13.96 -29.70 -6.36
C THR A 46 -14.14 -28.59 -7.38
N THR A 47 -14.94 -28.87 -8.41
CA THR A 47 -15.36 -27.87 -9.40
C THR A 47 -16.88 -27.69 -9.30
N LEU A 48 -17.31 -26.44 -9.16
CA LEU A 48 -18.71 -26.05 -9.24
C LEU A 48 -18.95 -25.35 -10.58
N THR A 49 -20.06 -25.68 -11.22
CA THR A 49 -20.48 -25.06 -12.47
C THR A 49 -21.49 -23.95 -12.23
N ALA A 50 -21.41 -22.90 -13.05
CA ALA A 50 -22.29 -21.74 -12.97
C ALA A 50 -23.76 -22.14 -13.23
N GLN A 51 -24.66 -21.57 -12.43
CA GLN A 51 -26.11 -21.74 -12.59
C GLN A 51 -26.80 -20.45 -13.07
N PHE A 52 -26.07 -19.34 -13.08
CA PHE A 52 -26.58 -18.03 -13.44
C PHE A 52 -25.77 -17.38 -14.56
N THR A 53 -26.27 -16.26 -15.04
CA THR A 53 -25.67 -15.49 -16.14
C THR A 53 -25.30 -14.09 -15.66
N SER A 54 -24.20 -13.54 -16.18
CA SER A 54 -23.74 -12.19 -15.84
C SER A 54 -24.73 -11.09 -16.27
N SER A 55 -25.66 -11.38 -17.18
CA SER A 55 -26.74 -10.46 -17.55
C SER A 55 -27.69 -10.15 -16.38
N GLN A 56 -27.69 -10.98 -15.33
CA GLN A 56 -28.51 -10.79 -14.13
C GLN A 56 -27.84 -9.85 -13.10
N ARG A 57 -26.65 -9.29 -13.40
CA ARG A 57 -25.88 -8.43 -12.46
C ARG A 57 -26.71 -7.30 -11.86
N ALA A 58 -27.53 -6.61 -12.67
CA ALA A 58 -28.34 -5.49 -12.20
C ALA A 58 -29.49 -5.92 -11.29
N SER A 59 -30.01 -7.14 -11.49
CA SER A 59 -31.15 -7.69 -10.75
C SER A 59 -30.89 -9.17 -10.46
N PRO A 60 -30.15 -9.46 -9.37
CA PRO A 60 -29.77 -10.83 -9.03
C PRO A 60 -30.98 -11.76 -8.91
N PRO A 61 -30.81 -13.06 -9.17
CA PRO A 61 -31.85 -14.05 -8.94
C PRO A 61 -32.28 -14.10 -7.47
N THR A 62 -33.50 -14.58 -7.22
CA THR A 62 -34.05 -14.73 -5.85
C THR A 62 -33.39 -15.87 -5.07
N THR A 63 -32.82 -16.84 -5.77
CA THR A 63 -31.96 -17.91 -5.22
C THR A 63 -30.51 -17.62 -5.51
N ASP A 64 -29.59 -18.13 -4.70
CA ASP A 64 -28.16 -17.92 -4.88
C ASP A 64 -27.34 -19.20 -4.65
N ASP A 65 -26.02 -19.07 -4.70
CA ASP A 65 -25.06 -20.17 -4.60
C ASP A 65 -24.41 -20.27 -3.21
N THR A 66 -24.80 -19.42 -2.25
CA THR A 66 -24.12 -19.23 -0.97
C THR A 66 -23.93 -20.57 -0.25
N SER A 67 -25.01 -21.33 -0.07
CA SER A 67 -24.96 -22.60 0.66
C SER A 67 -24.09 -23.65 -0.05
N ARG A 68 -24.14 -23.74 -1.39
CA ARG A 68 -23.35 -24.74 -2.12
C ARG A 68 -21.87 -24.37 -2.20
N LEU A 69 -21.56 -23.08 -2.33
CA LEU A 69 -20.19 -22.57 -2.30
C LEU A 69 -19.59 -22.81 -0.92
N GLN A 70 -20.31 -22.44 0.14
CA GLN A 70 -19.83 -22.63 1.51
C GLN A 70 -19.64 -24.12 1.84
N ALA A 71 -20.53 -25.01 1.39
CA ALA A 71 -20.36 -26.45 1.59
C ALA A 71 -19.09 -26.98 0.93
N ALA A 72 -18.83 -26.60 -0.33
CA ALA A 72 -17.61 -26.99 -1.04
C ALA A 72 -16.34 -26.44 -0.36
N LEU A 73 -16.37 -25.18 0.09
CA LEU A 73 -15.27 -24.55 0.80
C LEU A 73 -15.00 -25.22 2.16
N ASN A 74 -16.05 -25.59 2.90
CA ASN A 74 -15.92 -26.33 4.15
C ASN A 74 -15.27 -27.70 3.94
N SER A 75 -15.64 -28.41 2.87
CA SER A 75 -15.01 -29.70 2.52
C SER A 75 -13.55 -29.55 2.07
N CYS A 76 -13.16 -28.38 1.57
CA CYS A 76 -11.80 -28.07 1.13
C CYS A 76 -10.94 -27.44 2.25
N ALA A 77 -11.53 -27.12 3.40
CA ALA A 77 -10.88 -26.37 4.48
C ALA A 77 -9.61 -27.05 5.00
N GLY A 78 -8.56 -26.26 5.21
CA GLY A 78 -7.26 -26.70 5.74
C GLY A 78 -6.38 -27.49 4.76
N THR A 79 -6.85 -27.77 3.55
CA THR A 79 -6.09 -28.56 2.56
C THR A 79 -5.07 -27.75 1.79
N GLY A 80 -5.23 -26.42 1.72
CA GLY A 80 -4.54 -25.54 0.77
C GLY A 80 -4.96 -25.75 -0.69
N GLY A 81 -5.87 -26.69 -0.98
CA GLY A 81 -6.49 -26.90 -2.28
C GLY A 81 -7.56 -25.86 -2.56
N SER A 82 -8.23 -25.94 -3.72
CA SER A 82 -9.19 -24.94 -4.17
C SER A 82 -10.54 -25.49 -4.63
N VAL A 83 -11.58 -24.69 -4.42
CA VAL A 83 -12.87 -24.81 -5.12
C VAL A 83 -12.77 -24.02 -6.42
N VAL A 84 -12.95 -24.70 -7.55
CA VAL A 84 -12.93 -24.08 -8.88
C VAL A 84 -14.34 -23.70 -9.32
N LEU A 85 -14.53 -22.48 -9.78
CA LEU A 85 -15.77 -22.00 -10.38
C LEU A 85 -15.63 -21.99 -11.89
N ALA A 86 -16.50 -22.72 -12.59
CA ALA A 86 -16.46 -22.89 -14.05
C ALA A 86 -17.79 -22.51 -14.72
N THR A 87 -17.74 -22.17 -16.02
CA THR A 87 -18.93 -21.95 -16.85
C THR A 87 -19.71 -23.25 -17.08
N SER A 88 -20.99 -23.15 -17.43
CA SER A 88 -21.81 -24.28 -17.89
C SER A 88 -22.83 -23.85 -18.93
N GLY A 89 -22.64 -24.29 -20.17
CA GLY A 89 -23.42 -23.77 -21.30
C GLY A 89 -23.29 -22.25 -21.40
N SER A 90 -24.42 -21.54 -21.39
CA SER A 90 -24.47 -20.07 -21.35
C SER A 90 -24.29 -19.47 -19.95
N ASN A 91 -24.28 -20.28 -18.90
CA ASN A 91 -24.13 -19.80 -17.53
C ASN A 91 -22.66 -19.53 -17.24
N ASN A 92 -22.40 -18.36 -16.67
CA ASN A 92 -21.05 -17.84 -16.41
C ASN A 92 -20.96 -17.03 -15.10
N ALA A 93 -22.02 -17.06 -14.28
CA ALA A 93 -22.08 -16.30 -13.05
C ALA A 93 -22.44 -17.17 -11.84
N PHE A 94 -21.90 -16.74 -10.70
CA PHE A 94 -22.28 -17.19 -9.38
C PHE A 94 -22.75 -15.98 -8.57
N TYR A 95 -23.76 -16.14 -7.72
CA TYR A 95 -24.20 -15.12 -6.76
C TYR A 95 -24.07 -15.67 -5.36
N THR A 96 -23.55 -14.87 -4.43
CA THR A 96 -23.35 -15.32 -3.05
C THR A 96 -23.51 -14.19 -2.06
N ASP A 97 -23.98 -14.52 -0.87
CA ASP A 97 -23.72 -13.73 0.32
C ASP A 97 -22.26 -13.96 0.79
N SER A 98 -21.90 -13.47 1.98
CA SER A 98 -20.57 -13.67 2.56
C SER A 98 -20.16 -15.15 2.66
N LEU A 99 -18.92 -15.45 2.24
CA LEU A 99 -18.30 -16.76 2.32
C LEU A 99 -17.10 -16.73 3.26
N THR A 100 -16.91 -17.83 4.00
CA THR A 100 -15.72 -18.08 4.83
C THR A 100 -14.85 -19.15 4.19
N ILE A 101 -13.56 -18.86 4.05
CA ILE A 101 -12.54 -19.73 3.44
C ILE A 101 -11.38 -19.90 4.44
N SER A 102 -11.22 -21.09 4.98
CA SER A 102 -10.20 -21.37 6.01
C SER A 102 -9.16 -22.36 5.49
N GLY A 103 -7.94 -21.89 5.27
CA GLY A 103 -6.84 -22.71 4.75
C GLY A 103 -7.17 -23.41 3.44
N ALA A 104 -7.93 -22.74 2.56
CA ALA A 104 -8.37 -23.25 1.28
C ALA A 104 -8.36 -22.13 0.23
N GLY A 105 -8.61 -22.50 -1.01
CA GLY A 105 -8.59 -21.60 -2.16
C GLY A 105 -9.93 -21.52 -2.87
N ILE A 106 -10.10 -20.44 -3.62
CA ILE A 106 -11.12 -20.32 -4.66
C ILE A 106 -10.47 -19.90 -5.96
N VAL A 107 -10.76 -20.60 -7.05
CA VAL A 107 -10.31 -20.27 -8.41
C VAL A 107 -11.52 -19.88 -9.24
N VAL A 108 -11.60 -18.62 -9.65
CA VAL A 108 -12.63 -18.14 -10.58
C VAL A 108 -12.08 -18.31 -11.99
N ASN A 109 -12.56 -19.29 -12.76
CA ASN A 109 -12.01 -19.53 -14.10
C ASN A 109 -12.27 -18.38 -15.07
N SER A 110 -11.53 -18.39 -16.19
CA SER A 110 -11.77 -17.49 -17.32
C SER A 110 -13.24 -17.47 -17.73
N GLY A 111 -13.77 -16.28 -17.94
CA GLY A 111 -15.17 -16.06 -18.32
C GLY A 111 -16.18 -16.18 -17.17
N VAL A 112 -15.76 -16.54 -15.96
CA VAL A 112 -16.64 -16.66 -14.79
C VAL A 112 -16.61 -15.38 -13.94
N THR A 113 -17.76 -14.99 -13.40
CA THR A 113 -17.86 -13.93 -12.37
C THR A 113 -18.55 -14.43 -11.10
N LEU A 114 -17.96 -14.16 -9.95
CA LEU A 114 -18.57 -14.31 -8.63
C LEU A 114 -19.10 -12.96 -8.17
N TYR A 115 -20.42 -12.81 -8.08
CA TYR A 115 -21.09 -11.59 -7.66
C TYR A 115 -21.51 -11.64 -6.20
N GLY A 116 -21.39 -10.51 -5.50
CA GLY A 116 -22.14 -10.28 -4.25
C GLY A 116 -23.64 -10.20 -4.51
N ASN A 117 -24.45 -10.98 -3.78
CA ASN A 117 -25.91 -10.86 -3.82
C ASN A 117 -26.36 -9.56 -3.10
N ASN A 118 -27.67 -9.37 -2.91
CA ASN A 118 -28.15 -8.15 -2.23
C ASN A 118 -27.91 -8.19 -0.70
N SER A 119 -27.91 -9.38 -0.07
CA SER A 119 -27.69 -9.55 1.37
C SER A 119 -26.27 -9.16 1.79
N TYR A 120 -25.29 -9.36 0.91
CA TYR A 120 -23.89 -8.97 1.10
C TYR A 120 -23.71 -7.49 1.50
N SER A 121 -24.59 -6.59 1.07
CA SER A 121 -24.56 -5.16 1.41
C SER A 121 -24.57 -4.86 2.92
N SER A 122 -25.05 -5.80 3.72
CA SER A 122 -25.18 -5.67 5.18
C SER A 122 -24.07 -6.39 5.95
N ASN A 123 -23.11 -7.01 5.26
CA ASN A 123 -22.01 -7.74 5.86
C ASN A 123 -20.72 -6.91 5.96
N ALA A 124 -19.71 -7.44 6.63
CA ALA A 124 -18.39 -6.83 6.68
C ALA A 124 -17.63 -7.01 5.35
N ASN A 125 -17.75 -8.17 4.72
CA ASN A 125 -17.02 -8.51 3.49
C ASN A 125 -17.62 -9.69 2.70
N LEU A 126 -17.32 -9.80 1.40
CA LEU A 126 -17.87 -10.86 0.55
C LEU A 126 -17.11 -12.16 0.76
N LEU A 127 -15.78 -12.10 0.70
CA LEU A 127 -14.91 -13.26 0.91
C LEU A 127 -14.07 -13.05 2.18
N SER A 128 -14.12 -13.99 3.11
CA SER A 128 -13.39 -13.96 4.38
C SER A 128 -12.37 -15.10 4.43
N PHE A 129 -11.09 -14.78 4.31
CA PHE A 129 -9.99 -15.74 4.31
C PHE A 129 -9.29 -15.80 5.67
N SER A 130 -8.90 -17.01 6.09
CA SER A 130 -8.10 -17.27 7.28
C SER A 130 -7.25 -18.53 7.10
N GLY A 131 -6.32 -18.79 8.03
CA GLY A 131 -5.53 -20.02 8.05
C GLY A 131 -4.30 -20.00 7.15
N THR A 132 -3.76 -21.18 6.86
CA THR A 132 -2.49 -21.33 6.13
C THR A 132 -2.72 -21.77 4.69
N ASN A 133 -1.93 -21.25 3.74
CA ASN A 133 -2.00 -21.57 2.31
C ASN A 133 -3.39 -21.30 1.69
N ALA A 134 -4.06 -20.25 2.16
CA ALA A 134 -5.33 -19.81 1.59
C ALA A 134 -5.08 -19.06 0.26
N SER A 135 -6.03 -19.09 -0.67
CA SER A 135 -5.85 -18.40 -1.95
C SER A 135 -7.13 -17.91 -2.64
N LEU A 136 -7.00 -16.80 -3.39
CA LEU A 136 -7.99 -16.31 -4.33
C LEU A 136 -7.33 -16.17 -5.70
N MET A 137 -7.79 -16.94 -6.69
CA MET A 137 -7.16 -16.93 -8.01
C MET A 137 -8.17 -16.79 -9.14
N GLY A 138 -7.72 -16.29 -10.30
CA GLY A 138 -8.56 -16.10 -11.49
C GLY A 138 -8.14 -17.00 -12.66
N PRO A 139 -8.35 -16.61 -13.94
CA PRO A 139 -8.50 -15.23 -14.46
C PRO A 139 -9.90 -14.64 -14.50
N GLY A 140 -10.87 -15.23 -13.81
CA GLY A 140 -12.22 -14.67 -13.66
C GLY A 140 -12.27 -13.44 -12.76
N THR A 141 -13.50 -13.01 -12.47
CA THR A 141 -13.80 -11.78 -11.73
C THR A 141 -14.54 -12.06 -10.43
N VAL A 142 -14.20 -11.31 -9.37
CA VAL A 142 -15.05 -11.11 -8.20
C VAL A 142 -15.61 -9.70 -8.29
N ASP A 143 -16.93 -9.55 -8.33
CA ASP A 143 -17.62 -8.26 -8.51
C ASP A 143 -18.49 -7.95 -7.29
N GLY A 144 -18.14 -6.88 -6.57
CA GLY A 144 -18.83 -6.44 -5.36
C GLY A 144 -20.13 -5.69 -5.61
N ARG A 145 -20.44 -5.35 -6.87
CA ARG A 145 -21.61 -4.55 -7.28
C ARG A 145 -21.76 -3.24 -6.53
N GLY A 146 -20.64 -2.62 -6.15
CA GLY A 146 -20.58 -1.39 -5.36
C GLY A 146 -21.41 -0.28 -5.98
N ASP A 147 -21.41 -0.14 -7.31
CA ASP A 147 -22.25 0.79 -8.08
C ASP A 147 -23.76 0.61 -7.92
N ILE A 148 -24.21 -0.55 -7.43
CA ILE A 148 -25.63 -0.89 -7.26
C ILE A 148 -26.00 -0.98 -5.78
N ILE A 149 -25.16 -1.65 -4.98
CA ILE A 149 -25.48 -1.92 -3.58
C ILE A 149 -25.20 -0.70 -2.70
N THR A 150 -25.94 -0.60 -1.60
CA THR A 150 -25.67 0.34 -0.52
C THR A 150 -24.75 -0.31 0.53
N GLY A 151 -24.33 0.47 1.54
CA GLY A 151 -23.45 -0.01 2.60
C GLY A 151 -21.97 0.07 2.22
N THR A 152 -21.12 -0.43 3.12
CA THR A 152 -19.66 -0.37 3.00
C THR A 152 -18.98 -1.73 3.26
N PRO A 153 -19.45 -2.83 2.68
CA PRO A 153 -18.74 -4.09 2.80
C PRO A 153 -17.44 -4.09 1.96
N ARG A 154 -16.38 -4.68 2.50
CA ARG A 154 -15.13 -4.94 1.76
C ARG A 154 -15.33 -6.08 0.77
N LEU A 155 -14.67 -6.03 -0.39
CA LEU A 155 -14.82 -7.14 -1.33
C LEU A 155 -14.11 -8.41 -0.82
N VAL A 156 -12.85 -8.29 -0.41
CA VAL A 156 -12.07 -9.40 0.14
C VAL A 156 -11.40 -8.99 1.44
N GLN A 157 -11.53 -9.82 2.46
CA GLN A 157 -10.82 -9.71 3.73
C GLN A 157 -10.02 -10.99 3.96
N ALA A 158 -8.75 -10.86 4.33
CA ALA A 158 -7.95 -11.93 4.91
C ALA A 158 -7.49 -11.53 6.30
N SER A 159 -7.65 -12.42 7.28
CA SER A 159 -7.29 -12.16 8.67
C SER A 159 -6.45 -13.29 9.24
N ASN A 160 -5.31 -12.93 9.85
CA ASN A 160 -4.40 -13.86 10.53
C ASN A 160 -4.00 -15.05 9.63
N THR A 161 -3.65 -14.77 8.39
CA THR A 161 -3.25 -15.78 7.41
C THR A 161 -1.75 -16.03 7.39
N THR A 162 -1.36 -17.27 7.12
CA THR A 162 0.03 -17.61 6.76
C THR A 162 0.09 -18.04 5.30
N ASN A 163 0.90 -17.36 4.49
CA ASN A 163 1.01 -17.62 3.05
C ASN A 163 -0.35 -17.49 2.32
N PHE A 164 -0.94 -16.29 2.35
CA PHE A 164 -2.13 -15.97 1.55
C PHE A 164 -1.73 -15.49 0.15
N ILE A 165 -2.35 -16.08 -0.88
CA ILE A 165 -2.02 -15.79 -2.29
C ILE A 165 -3.26 -15.27 -3.02
N VAL A 166 -3.13 -14.09 -3.63
CA VAL A 166 -4.09 -13.55 -4.60
C VAL A 166 -3.41 -13.50 -5.96
N TYR A 167 -3.89 -14.28 -6.93
CA TYR A 167 -3.17 -14.48 -8.19
C TYR A 167 -4.05 -14.41 -9.42
N ASN A 168 -3.66 -13.57 -10.39
CA ASN A 168 -4.24 -13.56 -11.72
C ASN A 168 -5.76 -13.44 -11.68
N VAL A 169 -6.32 -12.52 -10.90
CA VAL A 169 -7.78 -12.36 -10.68
C VAL A 169 -8.17 -10.89 -10.84
N THR A 170 -9.40 -10.65 -11.27
CA THR A 170 -9.98 -9.30 -11.29
C THR A 170 -10.89 -9.08 -10.09
N LEU A 171 -10.65 -8.02 -9.33
CA LEU A 171 -11.53 -7.51 -8.28
C LEU A 171 -12.22 -6.26 -8.82
N SER A 172 -13.54 -6.25 -8.85
CA SER A 172 -14.31 -5.22 -9.56
C SER A 172 -15.39 -4.63 -8.66
N GLN A 173 -15.62 -3.34 -8.80
CA GLN A 173 -16.77 -2.63 -8.22
C GLN A 173 -16.93 -2.91 -6.72
N ALA A 174 -15.88 -2.71 -5.93
CA ALA A 174 -16.00 -2.84 -4.49
C ALA A 174 -16.80 -1.65 -3.89
N ALA A 175 -17.53 -1.89 -2.79
CA ALA A 175 -18.29 -0.84 -2.09
C ALA A 175 -17.46 -0.10 -1.03
N HIS A 176 -16.48 -0.80 -0.48
CA HIS A 176 -15.42 -0.40 0.48
C HIS A 176 -14.17 -1.23 0.09
N PRO A 177 -12.96 -1.16 0.70
CA PRO A 177 -11.72 -1.65 0.09
C PRO A 177 -11.79 -2.99 -0.64
N ASN A 178 -11.08 -3.06 -1.78
CA ASN A 178 -11.14 -4.20 -2.69
C ASN A 178 -10.46 -5.44 -2.07
N LEU A 179 -9.29 -5.24 -1.47
CA LEU A 179 -8.55 -6.31 -0.80
C LEU A 179 -7.92 -5.78 0.48
N TYR A 180 -8.36 -6.32 1.62
CA TYR A 180 -7.82 -5.96 2.93
C TYR A 180 -7.20 -7.19 3.58
N VAL A 181 -5.91 -7.13 3.89
CA VAL A 181 -5.15 -8.23 4.49
C VAL A 181 -4.57 -7.75 5.82
N GLU A 182 -5.02 -8.34 6.92
CA GLU A 182 -4.61 -7.95 8.26
C GLU A 182 -4.07 -9.13 9.07
N GLY A 183 -2.89 -8.94 9.67
CA GLY A 183 -2.31 -9.92 10.56
C GLY A 183 -1.74 -11.15 9.86
N GLY A 184 -0.84 -11.85 10.56
CA GLY A 184 -0.19 -13.05 10.05
C GLY A 184 1.13 -12.78 9.32
N SER A 185 1.51 -13.67 8.41
CA SER A 185 2.81 -13.62 7.73
C SER A 185 2.79 -14.25 6.35
N GLY A 186 3.38 -13.58 5.36
CA GLY A 186 3.40 -14.05 3.99
C GLY A 186 2.09 -13.75 3.28
N PHE A 187 2.08 -12.65 2.53
CA PHE A 187 1.01 -12.29 1.59
C PHE A 187 1.60 -12.04 0.21
N THR A 188 0.99 -12.60 -0.84
CA THR A 188 1.40 -12.34 -2.22
C THR A 188 0.20 -11.99 -3.09
N ALA A 189 0.14 -10.76 -3.59
CA ALA A 189 -0.71 -10.38 -4.71
C ALA A 189 0.14 -10.32 -5.99
N TRP A 190 -0.19 -11.13 -6.99
CA TRP A 190 0.56 -11.22 -8.24
C TRP A 190 -0.38 -11.18 -9.45
N ASN A 191 -0.15 -10.27 -10.40
CA ASN A 191 -1.01 -10.12 -11.58
C ASN A 191 -2.49 -9.87 -11.22
N VAL A 192 -2.73 -9.04 -10.20
CA VAL A 192 -4.10 -8.71 -9.77
C VAL A 192 -4.57 -7.46 -10.54
N SER A 193 -5.79 -7.51 -11.05
CA SER A 193 -6.47 -6.35 -11.61
C SER A 193 -7.53 -5.86 -10.65
N ILE A 194 -7.53 -4.56 -10.34
CA ILE A 194 -8.60 -3.92 -9.55
C ILE A 194 -9.29 -2.87 -10.41
N ARG A 195 -10.62 -2.91 -10.49
CA ARG A 195 -11.45 -2.05 -11.34
C ARG A 195 -12.59 -1.45 -10.51
N THR A 196 -12.25 -0.45 -9.72
CA THR A 196 -13.20 0.35 -8.93
C THR A 196 -12.97 1.83 -9.23
N PRO A 197 -13.95 2.57 -9.79
CA PRO A 197 -13.75 3.93 -10.29
C PRO A 197 -13.20 4.90 -9.26
N ALA A 198 -12.45 5.91 -9.72
CA ALA A 198 -11.88 6.99 -8.88
C ALA A 198 -12.93 7.71 -8.02
N THR A 199 -14.20 7.68 -8.44
CA THR A 199 -15.32 8.33 -7.74
C THR A 199 -15.85 7.55 -6.53
N ARG A 200 -15.46 6.27 -6.37
CA ARG A 200 -15.88 5.44 -5.25
C ARG A 200 -15.00 5.70 -4.03
N LYS A 201 -15.46 6.60 -3.18
CA LYS A 201 -14.80 6.93 -1.90
C LYS A 201 -14.57 5.68 -1.05
N ASN A 202 -13.45 5.68 -0.33
CA ASN A 202 -13.09 4.64 0.65
C ASN A 202 -13.04 3.22 0.05
N ALA A 203 -12.76 3.10 -1.25
CA ALA A 203 -12.49 1.83 -1.89
C ALA A 203 -11.03 1.75 -2.29
N ASP A 204 -10.16 1.67 -1.29
CA ASP A 204 -8.74 1.40 -1.42
C ASP A 204 -8.52 0.14 -2.28
N GLY A 205 -7.44 0.11 -3.04
CA GLY A 205 -7.06 -1.03 -3.85
C GLY A 205 -6.63 -2.21 -2.99
N ILE A 206 -5.45 -2.12 -2.37
CA ILE A 206 -4.93 -3.16 -1.48
C ILE A 206 -4.46 -2.54 -0.17
N ASP A 207 -5.12 -2.90 0.93
CA ASP A 207 -4.66 -2.62 2.30
C ASP A 207 -3.82 -3.80 2.82
N ILE A 208 -2.59 -3.50 3.24
CA ILE A 208 -1.66 -4.43 3.87
C ILE A 208 -1.46 -3.95 5.31
N ASP A 209 -1.96 -4.72 6.27
CA ASP A 209 -2.10 -4.25 7.65
C ASP A 209 -1.47 -5.23 8.65
N SER A 210 -0.64 -4.71 9.55
CA SER A 210 -0.16 -5.42 10.74
C SER A 210 0.38 -6.85 10.52
N LEU A 211 1.11 -7.07 9.42
CA LEU A 211 1.66 -8.39 9.05
C LEU A 211 3.15 -8.31 8.69
N THR A 212 3.80 -9.47 8.56
CA THR A 212 5.21 -9.54 8.13
C THR A 212 5.33 -10.26 6.79
N ASN A 213 6.21 -9.78 5.92
CA ASN A 213 6.47 -10.35 4.59
C ASN A 213 5.25 -10.28 3.66
N ALA A 214 5.20 -9.23 2.86
CA ALA A 214 4.14 -9.01 1.88
C ALA A 214 4.71 -8.59 0.53
N THR A 215 4.16 -9.12 -0.56
CA THR A 215 4.53 -8.72 -1.92
C THR A 215 3.28 -8.41 -2.74
N VAL A 216 3.20 -7.21 -3.32
CA VAL A 216 2.29 -6.86 -4.42
C VAL A 216 3.15 -6.66 -5.66
N THR A 217 2.90 -7.42 -6.73
CA THR A 217 3.70 -7.27 -7.94
C THR A 217 2.95 -7.56 -9.24
N ASN A 218 3.39 -6.89 -10.31
CA ASN A 218 2.84 -7.03 -11.66
C ASN A 218 1.32 -6.77 -11.71
N SER A 219 0.83 -5.86 -10.88
CA SER A 219 -0.61 -5.60 -10.73
C SER A 219 -1.02 -4.28 -11.40
N ASP A 220 -2.31 -4.17 -11.70
CA ASP A 220 -2.91 -3.00 -12.35
C ASP A 220 -4.15 -2.60 -11.53
N ILE A 221 -4.10 -1.46 -10.86
CA ILE A 221 -5.04 -1.10 -9.80
C ILE A 221 -5.72 0.24 -10.13
N GLU A 222 -7.01 0.18 -10.42
CA GLU A 222 -7.91 1.33 -10.41
C GLU A 222 -8.77 1.28 -9.14
N ALA A 223 -8.70 2.32 -8.32
CA ALA A 223 -9.36 2.41 -7.01
C ALA A 223 -9.77 3.86 -6.73
N GLY A 224 -10.78 4.05 -5.88
CA GLY A 224 -11.30 5.39 -5.55
C GLY A 224 -10.69 6.04 -4.31
N ASP A 225 -9.73 5.38 -3.68
CA ASP A 225 -8.94 5.86 -2.55
C ASP A 225 -7.47 5.42 -2.73
N ASP A 226 -6.71 5.16 -1.67
CA ASP A 226 -5.32 4.66 -1.76
C ASP A 226 -5.20 3.45 -2.72
N GLY A 227 -4.18 3.43 -3.59
CA GLY A 227 -3.98 2.31 -4.52
C GLY A 227 -3.41 1.10 -3.81
N VAL A 228 -2.34 1.32 -3.04
CA VAL A 228 -1.84 0.37 -2.04
C VAL A 228 -1.56 1.14 -0.76
N ALA A 229 -2.06 0.66 0.36
CA ALA A 229 -1.87 1.27 1.66
C ALA A 229 -1.27 0.29 2.67
N VAL A 230 -0.20 0.72 3.33
CA VAL A 230 0.42 0.01 4.46
C VAL A 230 -0.14 0.58 5.76
N LYS A 231 -0.75 -0.26 6.60
CA LYS A 231 -1.41 0.14 7.86
C LYS A 231 -0.87 -0.66 9.05
N THR A 232 -1.22 -0.20 10.27
CA THR A 232 -0.76 -0.81 11.53
C THR A 232 -1.85 -0.87 12.60
N ASN A 233 -3.06 -1.29 12.24
CA ASN A 233 -4.21 -1.20 13.13
C ASN A 233 -4.15 -2.19 14.30
N SER A 234 -3.65 -3.41 14.11
CA SER A 234 -3.62 -4.45 15.16
C SER A 234 -2.21 -4.82 15.66
N GLY A 235 -1.16 -4.28 15.04
CA GLY A 235 0.23 -4.54 15.39
C GLY A 235 1.23 -3.93 14.41
N ASN A 236 2.51 -4.26 14.61
CA ASN A 236 3.60 -3.83 13.74
C ASN A 236 3.48 -4.44 12.34
N ILE A 237 4.01 -3.74 11.34
CA ILE A 237 4.15 -4.23 9.96
C ILE A 237 5.61 -4.16 9.52
N SER A 238 6.08 -5.20 8.84
CA SER A 238 7.44 -5.19 8.29
C SER A 238 7.63 -6.03 7.03
N ASN A 239 8.67 -5.70 6.26
CA ASN A 239 9.11 -6.43 5.07
C ASN A 239 8.01 -6.47 3.99
N VAL A 240 7.68 -5.30 3.43
CA VAL A 240 6.67 -5.18 2.38
C VAL A 240 7.33 -4.73 1.08
N THR A 241 7.03 -5.43 -0.01
CA THR A 241 7.43 -5.05 -1.37
C THR A 241 6.20 -4.75 -2.22
N VAL A 242 6.17 -3.60 -2.87
CA VAL A 242 5.19 -3.26 -3.91
C VAL A 242 5.95 -2.90 -5.17
N SER A 243 5.82 -3.69 -6.23
CA SER A 243 6.66 -3.52 -7.42
C SER A 243 5.97 -3.73 -8.74
N ASN A 244 6.49 -3.14 -9.81
CA ASN A 244 5.98 -3.34 -11.17
C ASN A 244 4.45 -3.14 -11.26
N THR A 245 3.91 -2.20 -10.48
CA THR A 245 2.48 -2.00 -10.31
C THR A 245 2.06 -0.67 -10.90
N LYS A 246 0.91 -0.65 -11.57
CA LYS A 246 0.28 0.56 -12.10
C LYS A 246 -0.91 0.95 -11.23
N LEU A 247 -0.99 2.22 -10.84
CA LEU A 247 -2.10 2.79 -10.10
C LEU A 247 -2.83 3.83 -10.95
N HIS A 248 -4.15 3.72 -11.06
CA HIS A 248 -5.00 4.58 -11.87
C HIS A 248 -6.07 5.24 -11.00
N GLY A 249 -6.07 6.57 -10.95
CA GLY A 249 -7.13 7.36 -10.28
C GLY A 249 -7.13 7.24 -8.75
N THR A 250 -6.06 6.72 -8.17
CA THR A 250 -5.96 6.40 -6.74
C THR A 250 -5.36 7.55 -5.92
N HIS A 251 -5.32 7.39 -4.60
CA HIS A 251 -4.59 8.25 -3.66
C HIS A 251 -3.15 7.75 -3.40
N GLY A 252 -2.59 7.05 -4.39
CA GLY A 252 -1.16 6.78 -4.49
C GLY A 252 -0.65 5.53 -3.78
N LEU A 253 0.68 5.48 -3.64
CA LEU A 253 1.43 4.50 -2.88
C LEU A 253 1.59 5.03 -1.46
N SER A 254 0.80 4.49 -0.54
CA SER A 254 0.62 5.08 0.79
C SER A 254 1.21 4.21 1.90
N VAL A 255 1.98 4.83 2.79
CA VAL A 255 2.18 4.35 4.15
C VAL A 255 1.25 5.16 5.04
N GLY A 256 0.23 4.52 5.59
CA GLY A 256 -0.68 5.11 6.56
C GLY A 256 -2.07 5.53 6.04
N SER A 257 -2.83 6.31 6.81
CA SER A 257 -2.36 6.96 8.04
C SER A 257 -1.94 5.97 9.12
N ILE A 258 -0.79 6.24 9.74
CA ILE A 258 -0.27 5.48 10.87
C ILE A 258 -0.65 6.26 12.12
N ALA A 259 -1.37 5.62 13.05
CA ALA A 259 -1.74 6.22 14.33
C ALA A 259 -1.02 5.57 15.52
N GLN A 260 -0.45 4.39 15.31
CA GLN A 260 0.14 3.56 16.35
C GLN A 260 1.09 2.51 15.77
N ASN A 261 1.79 1.81 16.65
CA ASN A 261 2.71 0.72 16.31
C ASN A 261 3.87 1.16 15.40
N THR A 262 4.60 0.18 14.86
CA THR A 262 5.80 0.38 14.04
C THR A 262 5.59 -0.11 12.60
N VAL A 263 5.99 0.73 11.64
CA VAL A 263 6.23 0.38 10.23
C VAL A 263 7.73 0.28 9.99
N SER A 264 8.20 -0.82 9.42
CA SER A 264 9.61 -0.96 9.03
C SER A 264 9.83 -1.73 7.73
N ASN A 265 10.91 -1.40 7.00
CA ASN A 265 11.35 -2.13 5.81
C ASN A 265 10.28 -2.26 4.70
N ILE A 266 9.85 -1.11 4.19
CA ILE A 266 8.84 -1.02 3.11
C ILE A 266 9.51 -0.55 1.82
N LEU A 267 9.43 -1.36 0.77
CA LEU A 267 10.00 -1.09 -0.54
C LEU A 267 8.90 -0.96 -1.59
N PHE A 268 8.75 0.24 -2.15
CA PHE A 268 8.01 0.48 -3.38
C PHE A 268 9.02 0.58 -4.53
N ASN A 269 8.97 -0.30 -5.53
CA ASN A 269 9.97 -0.35 -6.60
C ASN A 269 9.39 -0.47 -8.01
N ASN A 270 9.77 0.42 -8.93
CA ASN A 270 9.38 0.37 -10.35
C ASN A 270 7.85 0.45 -10.54
N ASN A 271 7.23 1.48 -9.98
CA ASN A 271 5.77 1.66 -10.02
C ASN A 271 5.38 2.86 -10.87
N TYR A 272 4.18 2.79 -11.46
CA TYR A 272 3.58 3.89 -12.22
C TYR A 272 2.33 4.38 -11.50
N VAL A 273 2.21 5.70 -11.37
CA VAL A 273 1.03 6.36 -10.80
C VAL A 273 0.43 7.32 -11.81
N TYR A 274 -0.81 7.07 -12.17
CA TYR A 274 -1.63 7.90 -13.03
C TYR A 274 -2.71 8.54 -12.16
N GLY A 275 -2.72 9.88 -12.05
CA GLY A 275 -3.73 10.58 -11.24
C GLY A 275 -5.14 10.52 -11.80
N ASN A 276 -5.34 9.93 -12.99
CA ASN A 276 -6.65 9.64 -13.58
C ASN A 276 -6.89 8.13 -13.58
N ASP A 277 -8.17 7.73 -13.42
CA ASP A 277 -8.60 6.35 -13.65
C ASP A 277 -8.53 5.95 -15.13
N LEU A 278 -8.84 4.69 -15.47
CA LEU A 278 -8.74 4.20 -16.84
C LEU A 278 -9.74 4.86 -17.80
N ASN A 279 -10.79 5.52 -17.26
CA ASN A 279 -11.77 6.27 -18.04
C ASN A 279 -11.41 7.77 -18.16
N GLY A 280 -10.28 8.20 -17.59
CA GLY A 280 -9.82 9.58 -17.61
C GLY A 280 -10.43 10.46 -16.51
N THR A 281 -11.13 9.89 -15.53
CA THR A 281 -11.64 10.63 -14.37
C THR A 281 -10.49 10.92 -13.42
N ALA A 282 -10.30 12.19 -13.06
CA ALA A 282 -9.28 12.57 -12.09
C ALA A 282 -9.62 12.03 -10.69
N SER A 283 -8.59 11.58 -9.98
CA SER A 283 -8.68 11.22 -8.57
C SER A 283 -9.09 12.45 -7.74
N THR A 284 -9.90 12.22 -6.71
CA THR A 284 -10.29 13.30 -5.77
C THR A 284 -9.13 13.76 -4.89
N ASP A 285 -8.12 12.92 -4.71
CA ASP A 285 -6.91 13.22 -3.97
C ASP A 285 -5.70 12.54 -4.63
N ALA A 286 -5.29 13.07 -5.79
CA ALA A 286 -4.28 12.50 -6.68
C ALA A 286 -2.85 12.56 -6.11
N ASN A 287 -2.62 11.79 -5.04
CA ASN A 287 -1.31 11.58 -4.43
C ASN A 287 -0.51 10.53 -5.23
N ALA A 288 0.82 10.67 -5.25
CA ALA A 288 1.72 9.70 -5.85
C ALA A 288 2.53 8.93 -4.80
N ILE A 289 3.49 9.59 -4.16
CA ILE A 289 4.28 9.04 -3.05
C ILE A 289 3.76 9.65 -1.74
N ASN A 290 3.32 8.81 -0.81
CA ASN A 290 2.60 9.30 0.36
C ASN A 290 2.99 8.57 1.66
N VAL A 291 3.40 9.32 2.67
CA VAL A 291 3.61 8.81 4.04
C VAL A 291 2.79 9.68 4.98
N LYS A 292 1.69 9.12 5.48
CA LYS A 292 0.71 9.77 6.35
C LYS A 292 0.87 9.19 7.75
N ALA A 293 1.14 10.04 8.72
CA ALA A 293 1.18 9.67 10.12
C ALA A 293 0.39 10.71 10.92
N ASP A 294 -0.32 10.21 11.92
CA ASP A 294 -1.00 11.05 12.88
C ASP A 294 0.02 11.55 13.92
N PRO A 295 -0.29 12.65 14.64
CA PRO A 295 0.58 13.16 15.69
C PRO A 295 0.42 12.30 16.96
N CYS A 296 0.64 10.99 16.84
CA CYS A 296 0.56 9.99 17.90
C CYS A 296 1.94 9.41 18.25
N SER A 297 2.00 8.54 19.26
CA SER A 297 3.22 7.79 19.59
C SER A 297 3.33 6.58 18.67
N LEU A 298 4.21 6.68 17.68
CA LEU A 298 4.36 5.70 16.60
C LEU A 298 5.77 5.76 16.01
N THR A 299 6.12 4.77 15.19
CA THR A 299 7.37 4.78 14.43
C THR A 299 7.14 4.33 13.00
N VAL A 300 7.58 5.14 12.03
CA VAL A 300 7.69 4.79 10.63
C VAL A 300 9.16 4.92 10.24
N GLN A 301 9.78 3.81 9.86
CA GLN A 301 11.20 3.81 9.52
C GLN A 301 11.52 2.95 8.31
N GLN A 302 12.59 3.30 7.59
CA GLN A 302 13.10 2.49 6.47
C GLN A 302 12.01 2.23 5.42
N VAL A 303 11.48 3.31 4.86
CA VAL A 303 10.55 3.27 3.73
C VAL A 303 11.31 3.78 2.51
N SER A 304 11.28 3.04 1.40
CA SER A 304 11.98 3.41 0.18
C SER A 304 11.03 3.36 -1.02
N TYR A 305 10.94 4.47 -1.73
CA TYR A 305 10.31 4.57 -3.04
C TYR A 305 11.43 4.63 -4.08
N VAL A 306 11.48 3.65 -4.97
CA VAL A 306 12.56 3.46 -5.94
C VAL A 306 11.96 3.37 -7.34
N ASN A 307 12.42 4.22 -8.27
CA ASN A 307 11.93 4.24 -9.65
C ASN A 307 10.40 4.41 -9.77
N THR A 308 9.85 5.52 -9.25
CA THR A 308 8.42 5.84 -9.38
C THR A 308 8.19 6.80 -10.55
N CYS A 309 7.35 6.39 -11.49
CA CYS A 309 6.91 7.19 -12.63
C CYS A 309 5.52 7.78 -12.35
N ILE A 310 5.38 9.10 -12.47
CA ILE A 310 4.17 9.82 -12.08
C ILE A 310 3.62 10.64 -13.26
N THR A 311 2.31 10.57 -13.52
CA THR A 311 1.62 11.48 -14.44
C THR A 311 0.27 11.92 -13.91
N ASN A 312 -0.16 13.15 -14.22
CA ASN A 312 -1.46 13.70 -13.83
C ASN A 312 -1.73 13.70 -12.31
N ALA A 313 -0.69 13.67 -11.47
CA ALA A 313 -0.83 13.75 -10.02
C ALA A 313 -0.79 15.22 -9.53
N LYS A 314 -1.41 15.46 -8.37
CA LYS A 314 -1.45 16.76 -7.69
C LYS A 314 -0.46 16.80 -6.52
N HIS A 315 -0.36 15.72 -5.75
CA HIS A 315 0.54 15.66 -4.59
C HIS A 315 1.65 14.66 -4.88
N LEU A 316 2.83 15.15 -5.25
CA LEU A 316 3.87 14.32 -5.86
C LEU A 316 4.64 13.51 -4.83
N ILE A 317 5.06 14.19 -3.75
CA ILE A 317 5.73 13.59 -2.59
C ILE A 317 5.14 14.24 -1.35
N VAL A 318 4.46 13.44 -0.52
CA VAL A 318 3.88 13.88 0.75
C VAL A 318 4.44 13.03 1.88
N MET A 319 4.96 13.69 2.90
CA MET A 319 5.36 13.11 4.18
C MET A 319 4.77 14.00 5.26
N ASP A 320 3.72 13.53 5.94
CA ASP A 320 2.93 14.34 6.86
C ASP A 320 2.76 13.62 8.20
N THR A 321 3.16 14.26 9.29
CA THR A 321 2.99 13.75 10.67
C THR A 321 1.84 14.42 11.43
N ASN A 322 1.12 15.31 10.76
CA ASN A 322 -0.04 16.05 11.25
C ASN A 322 -1.29 15.72 10.43
N TYR A 323 -1.35 14.51 9.86
CA TYR A 323 -2.41 14.12 8.92
C TYR A 323 -3.82 14.16 9.54
N SER A 324 -3.94 13.68 10.77
CA SER A 324 -5.18 13.73 11.56
C SER A 324 -4.91 14.23 12.99
N SER A 325 -5.85 14.01 13.90
CA SER A 325 -5.72 14.31 15.33
C SER A 325 -5.26 13.10 16.13
N CYS A 326 -4.54 13.33 17.24
CA CYS A 326 -4.29 12.31 18.25
C CYS A 326 -4.84 12.76 19.60
N SER A 327 -5.60 11.90 20.28
CA SER A 327 -6.31 12.25 21.51
C SER A 327 -5.40 12.67 22.67
N SER A 328 -4.23 12.03 22.81
CA SER A 328 -3.25 12.35 23.86
C SER A 328 -2.04 13.15 23.36
N GLY A 329 -1.92 13.37 22.05
CA GLY A 329 -0.66 13.76 21.43
C GLY A 329 0.42 12.69 21.62
N GLY A 330 1.58 12.84 20.97
CA GLY A 330 2.62 11.82 21.02
C GLY A 330 3.91 12.24 20.34
N SER A 331 4.77 11.25 20.12
CA SER A 331 6.12 11.41 19.58
C SER A 331 6.24 10.61 18.28
N PRO A 332 5.67 11.09 17.16
CA PRO A 332 5.78 10.38 15.90
C PRO A 332 7.23 10.42 15.43
N THR A 333 7.76 9.26 15.07
CA THR A 333 9.12 9.15 14.52
C THR A 333 9.03 8.73 13.07
N LEU A 334 9.36 9.62 12.13
CA LEU A 334 9.52 9.32 10.71
C LEU A 334 10.99 9.43 10.33
N SER A 335 11.64 8.29 10.08
CA SER A 335 13.09 8.25 9.85
C SER A 335 13.49 7.33 8.71
N ASN A 336 14.57 7.67 8.01
CA ASN A 336 15.04 6.90 6.86
C ASN A 336 13.94 6.68 5.80
N ILE A 337 13.22 7.76 5.47
CA ILE A 337 12.26 7.78 4.37
C ILE A 337 13.01 8.22 3.11
N ILE A 338 13.20 7.30 2.17
CA ILE A 338 14.01 7.52 0.96
C ILE A 338 13.10 7.55 -0.27
N VAL A 339 13.24 8.59 -1.08
CA VAL A 339 12.77 8.60 -2.47
C VAL A 339 14.02 8.59 -3.35
N ASN A 340 14.24 7.51 -4.10
CA ASN A 340 15.39 7.34 -4.98
C ASN A 340 14.93 7.00 -6.41
N GLY A 341 14.85 8.01 -7.27
CA GLY A 341 14.31 7.84 -8.62
C GLY A 341 12.82 8.14 -8.65
N ALA A 342 12.45 9.41 -8.68
CA ALA A 342 11.07 9.85 -8.94
C ALA A 342 11.05 10.78 -10.14
N TYR A 343 10.16 10.52 -11.09
CA TYR A 343 9.96 11.35 -12.28
C TYR A 343 8.47 11.68 -12.42
N SER A 344 8.15 12.97 -12.60
CA SER A 344 6.78 13.40 -12.92
C SER A 344 6.71 14.18 -14.23
N THR A 345 5.59 14.02 -14.92
CA THR A 345 5.20 14.80 -16.10
C THR A 345 3.70 15.06 -16.08
N ALA A 346 3.26 16.13 -16.75
CA ALA A 346 1.85 16.52 -16.83
C ALA A 346 1.16 16.57 -15.45
N SER A 347 1.85 17.04 -14.41
CA SER A 347 1.25 17.23 -13.10
C SER A 347 0.10 18.24 -13.14
N VAL A 348 -0.90 18.02 -12.28
CA VAL A 348 -2.10 18.88 -12.21
C VAL A 348 -1.69 20.29 -11.78
N SER A 349 -2.39 21.31 -12.31
CA SER A 349 -2.13 22.72 -11.94
C SER A 349 -2.06 22.92 -10.43
N GLY A 350 -0.99 23.57 -9.97
CA GLY A 350 -0.67 23.78 -8.56
C GLY A 350 -0.20 22.52 -7.83
N ALA A 351 0.35 21.52 -8.54
CA ALA A 351 0.96 20.36 -7.91
C ALA A 351 2.14 20.75 -7.02
N TYR A 352 2.37 19.95 -5.97
CA TYR A 352 3.35 20.26 -4.94
C TYR A 352 3.98 19.02 -4.31
N THR A 353 5.06 19.27 -3.56
CA THR A 353 5.60 18.38 -2.52
C THR A 353 5.32 18.95 -1.13
N LYS A 354 5.16 18.09 -0.13
CA LYS A 354 4.96 18.47 1.28
C LYS A 354 5.79 17.57 2.19
N ILE A 355 6.63 18.14 3.04
CA ILE A 355 7.33 17.44 4.12
C ILE A 355 7.09 18.18 5.44
N ASP A 356 6.18 17.66 6.24
CA ASP A 356 5.62 18.30 7.44
C ASP A 356 5.82 17.43 8.68
N GLY A 357 6.91 17.74 9.39
CA GLY A 357 7.17 17.21 10.72
C GLY A 357 6.35 17.92 11.80
N ARG A 358 6.07 17.22 12.88
CA ARG A 358 5.21 17.70 13.95
C ARG A 358 5.78 18.92 14.65
N SER A 359 7.09 18.89 14.94
CA SER A 359 7.82 19.96 15.62
C SER A 359 9.32 19.75 15.51
N SER A 360 10.13 20.71 15.98
CA SER A 360 11.58 20.60 16.02
C SER A 360 12.10 19.40 16.84
N SER A 361 11.31 18.87 17.77
CA SER A 361 11.65 17.68 18.56
C SER A 361 11.30 16.37 17.85
N TYR A 362 10.39 16.43 16.87
CA TYR A 362 9.91 15.28 16.10
C TYR A 362 9.92 15.60 14.61
N PRO A 363 11.10 15.89 14.03
CA PRO A 363 11.19 16.23 12.63
C PRO A 363 11.03 14.98 11.74
N VAL A 364 10.61 15.17 10.50
CA VAL A 364 10.73 14.12 9.46
C VAL A 364 12.19 14.04 9.03
N THR A 365 12.77 12.83 8.99
CA THR A 365 14.09 12.59 8.38
C THR A 365 13.92 11.87 7.05
N ALA A 366 14.20 12.56 5.95
CA ALA A 366 13.98 12.09 4.60
C ALA A 366 15.21 12.27 3.70
N TYR A 367 15.24 11.52 2.60
CA TYR A 367 16.32 11.58 1.61
C TYR A 367 15.72 11.57 0.21
N LEU A 368 16.00 12.62 -0.57
CA LEU A 368 15.58 12.75 -1.96
C LEU A 368 16.80 12.57 -2.87
N ALA A 369 16.85 11.42 -3.54
CA ALA A 369 17.86 11.07 -4.52
C ALA A 369 17.24 10.91 -5.90
N ASN A 370 17.89 11.42 -6.94
CA ASN A 370 17.49 11.18 -8.33
C ASN A 370 16.02 11.57 -8.59
N VAL A 371 15.63 12.77 -8.15
CA VAL A 371 14.26 13.28 -8.24
C VAL A 371 14.19 14.36 -9.32
N SER A 372 13.29 14.18 -10.28
CA SER A 372 13.03 15.11 -11.38
C SER A 372 11.53 15.32 -11.53
N LEU A 373 11.00 16.33 -10.85
CA LEU A 373 9.58 16.69 -10.93
C LEU A 373 9.36 17.86 -11.89
N ASP A 374 8.28 17.81 -12.68
CA ASP A 374 7.82 18.91 -13.53
C ASP A 374 7.15 20.06 -12.74
N ALA A 375 6.73 19.80 -11.50
CA ALA A 375 6.31 20.80 -10.52
C ALA A 375 7.14 20.69 -9.23
N THR A 376 7.81 21.79 -8.85
CA THR A 376 8.71 21.83 -7.69
C THR A 376 8.20 22.74 -6.56
N ALA A 377 6.93 23.13 -6.61
CA ALA A 377 6.31 23.93 -5.56
C ALA A 377 6.22 23.12 -4.25
N GLN A 378 6.32 23.82 -3.12
CA GLN A 378 6.23 23.24 -1.78
C GLN A 378 4.96 23.73 -1.10
N SER A 379 4.33 22.88 -0.29
CA SER A 379 3.09 23.21 0.42
C SER A 379 3.25 23.01 1.92
N GLY A 380 3.84 23.99 2.59
CA GLY A 380 3.93 24.03 4.05
C GLY A 380 4.98 23.09 4.63
N ASP A 381 6.14 22.97 3.97
CA ASP A 381 7.26 22.20 4.50
C ASP A 381 7.71 22.78 5.85
N GLN A 382 7.86 21.93 6.85
CA GLN A 382 8.29 22.34 8.18
C GLN A 382 8.87 21.17 8.97
N TYR A 383 9.78 21.48 9.88
CA TYR A 383 10.40 20.56 10.83
C TYR A 383 10.90 19.28 10.16
N ALA A 384 11.84 19.42 9.24
CA ALA A 384 12.36 18.30 8.45
C ALA A 384 13.88 18.39 8.31
N SER A 385 14.55 17.23 8.31
CA SER A 385 15.96 17.09 7.93
C SER A 385 16.01 16.28 6.64
N VAL A 386 16.42 16.93 5.54
CA VAL A 386 16.35 16.34 4.20
C VAL A 386 17.73 16.24 3.57
N GLY A 387 18.17 15.01 3.31
CA GLY A 387 19.34 14.78 2.44
C GLY A 387 18.96 14.91 0.97
N LEU A 388 19.77 15.62 0.18
CA LEU A 388 19.56 15.83 -1.26
C LEU A 388 20.73 15.29 -2.08
N TYR A 389 20.40 14.56 -3.16
CA TYR A 389 21.36 14.08 -4.16
C TYR A 389 20.70 14.02 -5.54
N ASN A 390 21.16 14.81 -6.52
CA ASN A 390 20.55 14.82 -7.86
C ASN A 390 19.01 15.00 -7.81
N SER A 391 18.54 16.00 -7.06
CA SER A 391 17.12 16.33 -6.88
C SER A 391 16.86 17.76 -7.34
N ASN A 392 15.80 17.99 -8.13
CA ASN A 392 15.33 19.34 -8.45
C ASN A 392 14.32 19.91 -7.43
N VAL A 393 14.01 19.14 -6.38
CA VAL A 393 13.21 19.58 -5.23
C VAL A 393 14.15 19.90 -4.06
N THR A 394 14.02 21.09 -3.51
CA THR A 394 14.80 21.58 -2.36
C THR A 394 13.86 22.10 -1.27
N PRO A 395 13.42 21.25 -0.32
CA PRO A 395 12.50 21.63 0.75
C PRO A 395 12.98 22.83 1.56
N SER A 396 12.06 23.70 1.97
CA SER A 396 12.34 24.94 2.68
C SER A 396 11.15 25.36 3.55
N GLY A 397 11.43 25.90 4.74
CA GLY A 397 10.40 26.33 5.67
C GLY A 397 10.87 26.31 7.11
N THR A 398 9.92 26.44 8.04
CA THR A 398 10.22 26.54 9.48
C THR A 398 10.92 25.27 9.97
N GLY A 399 12.14 25.38 10.49
CA GLY A 399 12.86 24.23 11.04
C GLY A 399 13.26 23.16 10.00
N VAL A 400 13.22 23.49 8.71
CA VAL A 400 13.72 22.61 7.64
C VAL A 400 15.23 22.80 7.48
N THR A 401 15.98 21.71 7.44
CA THR A 401 17.41 21.69 7.11
C THR A 401 17.65 20.78 5.92
N THR A 402 18.62 21.16 5.08
CA THR A 402 19.06 20.35 3.96
C THR A 402 20.53 19.99 4.09
N SER A 403 20.90 18.81 3.60
CA SER A 403 22.27 18.33 3.57
C SER A 403 22.56 17.62 2.26
N SER A 404 23.84 17.52 1.88
CA SER A 404 24.25 16.70 0.73
C SER A 404 24.55 15.27 1.18
N PHE A 405 24.20 14.31 0.33
CA PHE A 405 24.59 12.91 0.48
C PHE A 405 24.83 12.30 -0.90
N THR A 406 25.13 11.00 -0.96
CA THR A 406 25.22 10.26 -2.23
C THR A 406 24.46 8.95 -2.11
N LEU A 407 23.81 8.55 -3.19
CA LEU A 407 23.10 7.28 -3.29
C LEU A 407 23.08 6.84 -4.76
N SER A 408 23.40 5.58 -5.02
CA SER A 408 23.34 5.02 -6.37
C SER A 408 21.91 5.00 -6.91
N GLY A 409 21.76 5.19 -8.22
CA GLY A 409 20.48 5.21 -8.91
C GLY A 409 20.50 6.24 -10.04
N SER A 410 19.33 6.45 -10.65
CA SER A 410 19.12 7.48 -11.67
C SER A 410 17.66 7.93 -11.64
N VAL A 411 17.38 9.07 -12.26
CA VAL A 411 16.00 9.43 -12.58
C VAL A 411 15.46 8.33 -13.51
N PRO A 412 14.28 7.74 -13.25
CA PRO A 412 13.76 6.66 -14.09
C PRO A 412 13.36 7.18 -15.48
N SER A 413 13.52 6.35 -16.49
CA SER A 413 12.96 6.58 -17.82
C SER A 413 11.53 6.04 -17.86
N CYS A 414 10.55 6.92 -17.98
CA CYS A 414 9.14 6.56 -17.90
C CYS A 414 8.47 6.55 -19.27
N SER A 415 7.57 5.58 -19.51
CA SER A 415 6.68 5.53 -20.67
C SER A 415 5.24 5.39 -20.18
N PHE A 416 4.44 6.45 -20.33
CA PHE A 416 3.04 6.51 -19.90
C PHE A 416 2.07 6.15 -21.01
#